data_AF-A0A1M6BY58-F1
#
_entry.id   AF-A0A1M6BY58-F1
#
_cell.length_a   1.000
_cell.length_b   1.000
_cell.length_c   1.000
_cell.angle_alpha   90.00
_cell.angle_beta   90.00
_cell.angle_gamma   90.00
#
_symmetry.space_group_name_H-M   'P 1'
#
loop_
_entity.id
_entity.type
_entity.pdbx_description
1 polymer ?
#
loop_
_entity_poly.entity_id
_entity_poly.type
_entity_poly.pdbx_seq_one_letter_code
_entity_poly.pdbx_strand_id
1 'polypeptide(L)' 'MIDNYKDIIDLPYPQNDWNFLMKHPRMAVVDRAKIFHPFAALRGHAEALDATAEKKLDAVENEFGYEDDFGA' A
#
# COMPACT_ATOMS: atom_id res chain seq x y z
N MET A 1 -7.24 21.39 -35.47
CA MET A 1 -5.85 21.18 -34.99
C MET A 1 -5.78 19.79 -34.47
N ILE A 2 -4.79 18.99 -34.87
CA ILE A 2 -4.14 18.00 -34.01
C ILE A 2 -3.02 17.40 -34.87
N ASP A 3 -1.85 18.03 -34.76
CA ASP A 3 -0.59 17.37 -35.07
C ASP A 3 -0.30 16.45 -33.88
N ASN A 4 -0.69 15.19 -34.05
CA ASN A 4 -0.68 14.12 -33.07
C ASN A 4 0.74 13.71 -32.69
N TYR A 5 1.47 14.48 -31.87
CA TYR A 5 2.72 14.09 -31.19
C TYR A 5 3.72 13.26 -32.04
N LYS A 6 3.67 13.34 -33.37
CA LYS A 6 4.33 12.43 -34.31
C LYS A 6 5.83 12.68 -34.33
N ASP A 7 6.19 13.88 -33.95
CA ASP A 7 7.53 14.38 -33.71
C ASP A 7 8.16 13.80 -32.43
N ILE A 8 7.36 13.30 -31.47
CA ILE A 8 7.86 12.86 -30.17
C ILE A 8 7.52 11.42 -29.76
N ILE A 9 6.51 10.79 -30.35
CA ILE A 9 6.00 9.49 -29.88
C ILE A 9 6.97 8.33 -30.11
N ASP A 10 7.76 8.39 -31.19
CA ASP A 10 8.74 7.36 -31.56
C ASP A 10 10.15 7.68 -31.03
N LEU A 11 10.30 8.77 -30.25
CA LEU A 11 11.61 9.12 -29.70
C LEU A 11 12.05 8.12 -28.62
N PRO A 12 13.34 7.75 -28.59
CA PRO A 12 13.85 6.90 -27.52
C PRO A 12 13.76 7.63 -26.17
N TYR A 13 13.45 6.87 -25.12
CA TYR A 13 13.47 7.41 -23.76
C TYR A 13 14.88 7.93 -23.43
N PRO A 14 15.04 9.15 -22.87
CA PRO A 14 16.33 9.84 -22.74
C PRO A 14 17.26 9.26 -21.64
N GLN A 15 17.11 7.98 -21.30
CA GLN A 15 17.90 7.30 -20.26
C GLN A 15 19.41 7.35 -20.48
N ASN A 16 19.85 7.41 -21.74
CA ASN A 16 21.27 7.42 -22.12
C ASN A 16 21.78 8.82 -22.50
N ASP A 17 20.92 9.84 -22.49
CA ASP A 17 21.36 11.22 -22.70
C ASP A 17 22.00 11.74 -21.41
N TRP A 18 23.33 11.85 -21.42
CA TRP A 18 24.13 12.37 -20.32
C TRP A 18 23.64 13.75 -19.83
N ASN A 19 23.20 14.62 -20.75
CA ASN A 19 22.68 15.94 -20.40
C ASN A 19 21.35 15.84 -19.65
N PHE A 20 20.51 14.87 -20.00
CA PHE A 20 19.25 14.60 -19.31
C PHE A 20 19.50 14.03 -17.92
N LEU A 21 20.39 13.04 -17.79
CA LEU A 21 20.66 12.36 -16.52
C LEU A 21 21.36 13.27 -15.49
N MET A 22 22.22 14.19 -15.95
CA MET A 22 22.88 15.19 -15.09
C MET A 22 21.89 16.25 -14.60
N LYS A 23 20.93 16.67 -15.43
CA LYS A 23 19.87 17.61 -15.04
C LYS A 23 18.80 16.97 -14.15
N HIS A 24 18.52 15.68 -14.35
CA HIS A 24 17.50 14.93 -13.64
C HIS A 24 18.07 13.63 -13.06
N PRO A 25 18.91 13.72 -12.01
CA PRO A 25 19.48 12.55 -11.38
C PRO A 25 18.38 11.66 -10.80
N ARG A 26 18.53 10.33 -10.97
CA ARG A 26 17.57 9.38 -10.40
C ARG A 26 17.65 9.41 -8.88
N MET A 27 16.50 9.53 -8.23
CA MET A 27 16.40 9.44 -6.78
C MET A 27 16.85 8.06 -6.27
N ALA A 28 17.69 8.05 -5.23
CA ALA A 28 18.15 6.83 -4.59
C ALA A 28 16.96 6.00 -4.05
N VAL A 29 17.12 4.68 -3.97
CA VAL A 29 16.08 3.76 -3.46
C VAL A 29 15.68 4.13 -2.03
N VAL A 30 16.66 4.48 -1.18
CA VAL A 30 16.42 4.85 0.22
C VAL A 30 15.56 6.10 0.34
N ASP A 31 15.82 7.13 -0.48
CA ASP A 31 15.02 8.36 -0.47
C ASP A 31 13.61 8.13 -1.03
N ARG A 32 13.47 7.23 -2.03
CA ARG A 32 12.16 6.77 -2.48
C ARG A 32 11.38 6.05 -1.38
N ALA A 33 12.05 5.25 -0.54
CA ALA A 33 11.40 4.55 0.57
C ALA A 33 10.85 5.51 1.64
N LYS A 34 11.50 6.67 1.86
CA LYS A 34 11.03 7.68 2.83
C LYS A 34 9.64 8.23 2.50
N ILE A 35 9.23 8.24 1.23
CA ILE A 35 7.88 8.66 0.81
C ILE A 35 6.80 7.81 1.50
N PHE A 36 7.11 6.53 1.78
CA PHE A 36 6.20 5.59 2.43
C PHE A 36 6.35 5.55 3.95
N HIS A 37 7.27 6.34 4.53
CA HIS A 37 7.49 6.38 5.97
C HIS A 37 6.25 6.75 6.79
N PRO A 38 5.37 7.69 6.38
CA PRO A 38 4.14 7.99 7.11
C PRO A 38 3.19 6.80 7.25
N PHE A 39 3.28 5.82 6.36
CA PHE A 39 2.45 4.62 6.36
C PHE A 39 3.11 3.41 7.04
N ALA A 40 4.27 3.58 7.67
CA ALA A 40 4.97 2.49 8.33
C ALA A 40 4.11 1.82 9.42
N ALA A 41 3.24 2.58 10.09
CA ALA A 41 2.31 2.09 11.10
C ALA A 41 1.18 1.19 10.53
N LEU A 42 0.92 1.22 9.22
CA LEU A 42 -0.06 0.33 8.58
C LEU A 42 0.47 -1.10 8.41
N ARG A 43 1.77 -1.32 8.61
CA ARG A 43 2.34 -2.67 8.59
C ARG A 43 1.76 -3.46 9.78
N GLY A 44 1.16 -4.62 9.49
CA GLY A 44 0.50 -5.46 10.51
C GLY A 44 -0.92 -5.02 10.88
N HIS A 45 -1.46 -3.96 10.26
CA HIS A 45 -2.84 -3.54 10.51
C HIS A 45 -3.87 -4.60 10.07
N ALA A 46 -3.58 -5.37 9.00
CA ALA A 46 -4.44 -6.48 8.57
C ALA A 46 -4.54 -7.57 9.66
N GLU A 47 -3.41 -7.97 10.24
CA GLU A 47 -3.34 -8.94 11.33
C GLU A 47 -4.12 -8.45 12.58
N ALA A 48 -4.06 -7.15 12.87
CA ALA A 48 -4.83 -6.54 13.95
C ALA A 48 -6.35 -6.56 13.69
N LEU A 49 -6.78 -6.41 12.43
CA LEU A 49 -8.19 -6.55 12.04
C LEU A 49 -8.68 -7.97 12.22
N ASP A 50 -7.91 -8.96 11.76
CA ASP A 50 -8.24 -10.39 11.89
C ASP A 50 -8.37 -10.79 13.36
N ALA A 51 -7.40 -10.42 14.21
CA ALA A 51 -7.46 -10.69 15.65
C ALA A 51 -8.65 -10.00 16.35
N THR A 52 -9.10 -8.85 15.84
CA THR A 52 -10.30 -8.17 16.36
C THR A 52 -11.57 -8.88 15.93
N ALA A 53 -11.60 -9.44 14.72
CA ALA A 53 -12.73 -10.24 14.23
C ALA A 53 -12.86 -11.54 15.03
N GLU A 54 -11.76 -12.26 15.25
CA GLU A 54 -11.72 -13.48 16.07
C GLU A 54 -12.27 -13.22 17.48
N LYS A 55 -11.75 -12.20 18.19
CA LYS A 55 -12.23 -11.84 19.54
C LYS A 55 -13.73 -11.52 19.58
N LYS A 56 -14.28 -10.93 18.52
CA LYS A 56 -15.72 -10.65 18.45
C LYS A 56 -16.53 -11.93 18.29
N LEU A 57 -16.06 -12.88 17.49
CA LEU A 57 -16.70 -14.19 17.36
C LEU A 57 -16.68 -14.93 18.69
N ASP A 58 -15.53 -14.97 19.36
CA ASP A 58 -15.39 -15.60 20.68
C ASP A 58 -16.30 -14.96 21.73
N ALA A 59 -16.42 -13.62 21.72
CA ALA A 59 -17.31 -12.91 22.64
C ALA A 59 -18.78 -13.30 22.42
N VAL A 60 -19.21 -13.36 21.16
CA VAL A 60 -20.58 -13.79 20.80
C VAL A 60 -20.81 -15.25 21.23
N GLU A 61 -19.88 -16.15 20.93
CA GLU A 61 -20.01 -17.57 21.30
C GLU A 61 -20.11 -17.76 22.81
N ASN A 62 -19.29 -17.06 23.59
CA ASN A 62 -19.35 -17.12 25.05
C ASN A 62 -20.68 -16.56 25.57
N GLU A 63 -21.15 -15.41 25.07
CA GLU A 63 -22.44 -14.83 25.47
C GLU A 63 -23.62 -15.77 25.17
N PHE A 64 -23.61 -16.48 24.04
CA PHE A 64 -24.62 -17.50 23.73
C PHE A 64 -24.48 -18.76 24.60
N GLY A 65 -23.25 -19.17 24.94
CA GLY A 65 -23.00 -20.35 25.77
C GLY A 65 -23.43 -20.23 27.24
N TYR A 66 -23.50 -18.99 27.78
CA TYR A 66 -24.01 -18.71 29.14
C TYR A 66 -25.55 -18.65 29.24
N GLU A 67 -26.27 -18.64 28.11
CA GLU A 67 -27.74 -18.66 28.10
C GLU A 67 -28.27 -20.10 27.96
N ASP A 68 -27.48 -21.01 27.38
CA ASP A 68 -27.84 -22.42 27.19
C ASP A 68 -27.64 -23.29 28.46
N ASP A 69 -26.85 -22.84 29.45
CA ASP A 69 -26.50 -23.60 30.66
C ASP A 69 -27.37 -23.27 31.90
N PHE A 70 -28.19 -22.21 31.86
CA PHE A 70 -29.13 -21.85 32.92
C PHE A 70 -30.56 -22.41 32.71
N GLY A 71 -30.76 -23.23 31.66
CA GLY A 71 -32.06 -23.74 31.20
C GLY A 71 -32.36 -25.22 31.44
N ALA A 72 -31.60 -25.93 32.29
CA ALA A 72 -31.82 -27.35 32.61
C ALA A 72 -32.27 -27.61 34.06
#